data_AF-A0A955Y5Z3-F1
#
_entry.id   AF-A0A955Y5Z3-F1
#
_cell.length_a   1.000
_cell.length_b   1.000
_cell.length_c   1.000
_cell.angle_alpha   90.00
_cell.angle_beta   90.00
_cell.angle_gamma   90.00
#
_symmetry.space_group_name_H-M   'P 1'
#
loop_
_entity.id
_entity.type
_entity.pdbx_description
1 polymer ?
#
loop_
_entity_poly.entity_id
_entity_poly.type
_entity_poly.pdbx_seq_one_letter_code
_entity_poly.pdbx_strand_id
1 'polypeptide(L)'
;MLTLPQSVRIYVAVDPVDMRKSHHGLAAIVQNLGLDPLSGHLVLFTNKRGNLAKILFFDRTGLAILFKRLEAGTFQLPRVQEGQTRAEIDPGALA
;
A
#
# COMPACT_ATOMS: atom_id res chain seq x y z
N MET A 1 -17.79 -3.96 -8.75
CA MET A 1 -16.52 -3.21 -8.93
C MET A 1 -16.16 -2.56 -7.60
N LEU A 2 -14.88 -2.49 -7.26
CA LEU A 2 -14.40 -1.65 -6.15
C LEU A 2 -14.33 -0.22 -6.68
N THR A 3 -15.29 0.63 -6.31
CA THR A 3 -15.28 2.05 -6.67
C THR A 3 -14.68 2.84 -5.52
N LEU A 4 -13.57 3.53 -5.79
CA LEU A 4 -12.88 4.35 -4.80
C LEU A 4 -13.35 5.81 -4.92
N PRO A 5 -13.80 6.45 -3.83
CA PRO A 5 -14.05 7.89 -3.82
C PRO A 5 -12.80 8.69 -4.21
N GLN A 6 -12.97 9.87 -4.81
CA GLN A 6 -11.84 10.75 -5.18
C GLN A 6 -11.03 11.26 -3.98
N SER A 7 -11.60 11.21 -2.77
CA SER A 7 -10.91 11.56 -1.53
C SER A 7 -9.94 10.47 -1.04
N VAL A 8 -9.98 9.27 -1.60
CA VAL A 8 -9.08 8.18 -1.20
C VAL A 8 -7.67 8.46 -1.69
N ARG A 9 -6.76 8.66 -0.75
CA ARG A 9 -5.32 8.74 -1.01
C ARG A 9 -4.70 7.36 -1.11
N ILE A 10 -3.64 7.27 -1.92
CA ILE A 10 -2.83 6.06 -2.06
C ILE A 10 -1.46 6.34 -1.47
N TYR A 11 -1.05 5.54 -0.49
CA TYR A 11 0.27 5.58 0.12
C TYR A 11 1.06 4.35 -0.28
N VAL A 12 2.36 4.52 -0.53
CA VAL A 12 3.31 3.42 -0.76
C VAL A 12 4.30 3.39 0.38
N ALA A 13 4.41 2.24 1.04
CA ALA A 13 5.50 1.99 1.98
C ALA A 13 6.82 1.87 1.20
N VAL A 14 7.82 2.65 1.60
CA VAL A 14 9.14 2.69 0.91
C VAL A 14 9.93 1.42 1.20
N ASP A 15 9.93 1.00 2.46
CA ASP A 15 10.67 -0.16 2.89
C ASP A 15 9.99 -1.46 2.46
N PRO A 16 10.74 -2.45 1.94
CA PRO A 16 10.19 -3.75 1.62
C PRO A 16 9.58 -4.45 2.83
N VAL A 17 8.39 -5.01 2.65
CA VAL A 17 7.65 -5.68 3.72
C VAL A 17 7.66 -7.20 3.55
N ASP A 18 7.72 -7.91 4.67
CA ASP A 18 7.47 -9.34 4.72
C ASP A 18 6.00 -9.65 4.38
N MET A 19 5.79 -10.14 3.15
CA MET A 19 4.46 -10.44 2.61
C MET A 19 3.74 -11.60 3.32
N ARG A 20 4.35 -12.28 4.30
CA ARG A 20 3.65 -13.23 5.18
C ARG A 20 2.70 -12.54 6.16
N LYS A 21 2.90 -11.24 6.40
CA LYS A 21 2.01 -10.43 7.25
C LYS A 21 0.61 -10.30 6.60
N SER A 22 -0.41 -10.50 7.42
CA SER A 22 -1.83 -10.33 7.07
C SER A 22 -2.37 -9.03 7.70
N HIS A 23 -3.68 -8.93 7.93
CA HIS A 23 -4.38 -7.71 8.36
C HIS A 23 -3.68 -6.98 9.52
N HIS A 24 -3.53 -7.62 10.68
CA HIS A 24 -2.92 -6.98 11.86
C HIS A 24 -1.45 -6.61 11.67
N GLY A 25 -0.67 -7.48 11.03
CA GLY A 25 0.75 -7.24 10.80
C GLY A 25 0.99 -6.07 9.84
N LEU A 26 0.15 -5.92 8.81
CA LEU A 26 0.21 -4.78 7.89
C LEU A 26 -0.36 -3.51 8.55
N ALA A 27 -1.44 -3.61 9.32
CA ALA A 27 -2.01 -2.47 10.05
C ALA A 27 -1.03 -1.87 11.07
N ALA A 28 -0.20 -2.70 11.72
CA ALA A 28 0.88 -2.23 12.58
C ALA A 28 1.93 -1.43 11.79
N ILE A 29 2.26 -1.85 10.57
CA ILE A 29 3.17 -1.11 9.70
C ILE A 29 2.54 0.22 9.27
N VAL A 30 1.25 0.23 8.89
CA VAL A 30 0.53 1.48 8.58
C VAL A 30 0.62 2.49 9.73
N GLN A 31 0.43 2.04 10.97
CA GLN A 31 0.58 2.89 12.16
C GLN A 31 2.01 3.41 12.32
N ASN A 32 3.04 2.57 12.11
CA ASN A 32 4.44 3.00 12.14
C ASN A 32 4.79 4.02 11.04
N LEU A 33 4.04 4.02 9.94
CA LEU A 33 4.14 5.05 8.89
C LEU A 33 3.40 6.35 9.26
N GLY A 34 2.78 6.45 10.43
CA GLY A 34 2.00 7.61 10.87
C GLY A 34 0.69 7.78 10.09
N LEU A 35 0.08 6.67 9.69
CA LEU A 35 -1.23 6.62 9.04
C LEU A 35 -2.23 5.88 9.94
N ASP A 36 -3.51 6.17 9.76
CA ASP A 36 -4.59 5.40 10.38
C ASP A 36 -5.02 4.24 9.44
N PRO A 37 -4.87 2.96 9.85
CA PRO A 37 -5.34 1.81 9.07
C PRO A 37 -6.85 1.80 8.80
N LEU A 38 -7.64 2.54 9.58
CA LEU A 38 -9.10 2.61 9.48
C LEU A 38 -9.60 3.81 8.67
N SER A 39 -8.70 4.69 8.20
CA SER A 39 -9.04 5.89 7.42
C SER A 39 -9.72 5.62 6.07
N GLY A 40 -9.67 4.38 5.58
CA GLY A 40 -10.15 4.00 4.25
C GLY A 40 -9.20 4.37 3.12
N HIS A 41 -8.03 4.95 3.43
CA HIS A 41 -6.95 5.14 2.46
C HIS A 41 -6.31 3.81 2.07
N LEU A 42 -5.76 3.76 0.85
CA LEU A 42 -5.05 2.58 0.37
C LEU A 42 -3.59 2.66 0.77
N VAL A 43 -3.05 1.59 1.36
CA VAL A 43 -1.61 1.49 1.62
C VAL A 43 -1.04 0.29 0.88
N LEU A 44 -0.16 0.58 -0.08
CA LEU A 44 0.56 -0.38 -0.91
C LEU A 44 1.87 -0.79 -0.25
N PHE A 45 2.12 -2.09 -0.23
CA PHE A 45 3.35 -2.70 0.23
C PHE A 45 3.92 -3.62 -0.83
N THR A 46 5.24 -3.63 -0.99
CA THR A 46 5.94 -4.57 -1.87
C THR A 46 6.95 -5.41 -1.12
N ASN A 47 7.24 -6.61 -1.62
CA ASN A 47 8.35 -7.41 -1.11
C ASN A 47 9.71 -6.88 -1.61
N LYS A 48 10.81 -7.39 -1.03
CA LYS A 48 12.18 -7.00 -1.42
C LYS A 48 12.49 -7.23 -2.89
N ARG A 49 11.90 -8.25 -3.51
CA ARG A 49 12.03 -8.52 -4.95
C ARG A 49 11.18 -7.60 -5.82
N GLY A 50 10.17 -6.92 -5.26
CA GLY A 50 9.26 -6.05 -5.99
C GLY A 50 8.26 -6.76 -6.91
N ASN A 51 8.09 -8.09 -6.79
CA ASN A 51 7.17 -8.87 -7.64
C ASN A 51 5.87 -9.27 -6.92
N LEU A 52 5.78 -8.97 -5.63
CA LEU A 52 4.59 -9.15 -4.81
C LEU A 52 4.12 -7.80 -4.30
N ALA A 53 2.81 -7.55 -4.35
CA ALA A 53 2.20 -6.33 -3.86
C ALA A 53 0.94 -6.65 -3.04
N LYS A 54 0.83 -6.08 -1.85
CA LYS A 54 -0.39 -6.07 -1.05
C LYS A 54 -0.91 -4.64 -0.91
N ILE A 55 -2.22 -4.47 -0.99
CA ILE A 55 -2.90 -3.22 -0.62
C ILE A 55 -3.76 -3.52 0.59
N LEU A 56 -3.52 -2.82 1.69
CA LEU A 56 -4.39 -2.83 2.87
C LEU A 56 -5.30 -1.60 2.83
N PHE A 57 -6.57 -1.78 3.14
CA PHE A 57 -7.54 -0.70 3.31
C PHE A 57 -8.71 -1.13 4.19
N PHE A 58 -9.42 -0.16 4.77
CA PHE A 58 -10.64 -0.40 5.53
C PHE A 58 -11.87 -0.04 4.69
N ASP A 59 -12.79 -0.98 4.50
CA ASP A 59 -13.94 -0.81 3.60
C ASP A 59 -15.21 -0.26 4.29
N ARG A 60 -15.04 0.28 5.51
CA ARG A 60 -16.07 0.67 6.51
C ARG A 60 -16.56 -0.46 7.40
N THR A 61 -16.42 -1.71 6.98
CA THR A 61 -16.86 -2.88 7.76
C THR A 61 -15.70 -3.70 8.29
N GLY A 62 -14.58 -3.73 7.58
CA GLY A 62 -13.41 -4.51 7.94
C GLY A 62 -12.15 -4.11 7.19
N LEU A 63 -11.02 -4.61 7.68
CA LEU A 63 -9.76 -4.55 6.94
C LEU A 63 -9.79 -5.56 5.81
N ALA A 64 -9.48 -5.10 4.61
CA ALA A 64 -9.38 -5.91 3.41
C ALA A 64 -7.95 -5.86 2.86
N ILE A 65 -7.51 -6.97 2.27
CA ILE A 65 -6.23 -7.07 1.57
C ILE A 65 -6.48 -7.49 0.13
N LEU A 66 -6.00 -6.68 -0.81
CA LEU A 66 -5.79 -7.13 -2.19
C LEU A 66 -4.35 -7.60 -2.31
N PHE A 67 -4.14 -8.82 -2.82
CA PHE A 67 -2.81 -9.39 -3.00
C PHE A 67 -2.57 -9.76 -4.46
N LYS A 68 -1.50 -9.22 -5.05
CA LYS A 68 -1.10 -9.49 -6.44
C LYS A 68 0.34 -10.01 -6.49
N ARG A 69 0.53 -11.07 -7.28
CA ARG A 69 1.83 -11.58 -7.70
C ARG A 69 1.98 -11.35 -9.19
N LEU A 70 3.15 -10.86 -9.60
CA LEU A 70 3.52 -10.82 -11.01
C LEU A 70 4.13 -12.16 -11.42
N GLU A 71 3.71 -12.69 -12.56
CA GLU A 71 4.33 -13.86 -13.19
C GLU A 71 5.73 -13.54 -13.72
N ALA A 72 5.95 -12.30 -14.17
CA ALA A 72 7.24 -11.77 -14.61
C ALA A 72 7.40 -10.28 -14.26
N GLY A 73 8.66 -9.85 -14.07
CA GLY A 73 9.00 -8.46 -13.79
C GLY A 73 8.76 -8.01 -12.35
N THR A 74 8.79 -6.69 -12.15
CA THR A 74 8.61 -6.01 -10.87
C THR A 74 7.66 -4.83 -11.01
N PHE A 75 6.97 -4.47 -9.92
CA PHE A 75 6.19 -3.25 -9.86
C PHE A 75 7.11 -2.03 -9.99
N GLN A 76 6.66 -1.02 -10.75
CA GLN A 76 7.29 0.29 -10.75
C GLN A 76 6.75 1.08 -9.56
N LEU A 77 7.65 1.51 -8.68
CA LEU A 77 7.32 2.32 -7.52
C LEU A 77 7.72 3.77 -7.78
N PRO A 78 7.01 4.75 -7.18
CA PRO A 78 7.40 6.14 -7.26
C PRO A 78 8.82 6.31 -6.70
N ARG A 79 9.58 7.25 -7.28
CA ARG A 79 10.87 7.63 -6.70
C ARG A 79 10.61 8.39 -5.41
N VAL A 80 11.18 7.91 -4.32
CA VAL A 80 11.01 8.51 -3.00
C VAL A 80 12.34 9.15 -2.60
N GLN A 81 12.28 10.33 -1.99
CA GLN A 81 13.49 11.04 -1.55
C GLN A 81 14.11 10.34 -0.35
N GLU A 82 15.42 10.48 -0.18
CA GLU A 82 16.16 9.88 0.92
C GLU A 82 15.61 10.36 2.28
N GLY A 83 15.33 9.41 3.18
CA GLY A 83 14.76 9.69 4.51
C GLY A 83 13.22 9.68 4.59
N GLN A 84 12.49 9.52 3.48
CA GLN A 84 11.04 9.31 3.53
C GLN A 84 10.69 7.83 3.71
N THR A 85 9.75 7.54 4.61
CA THR A 85 9.26 6.17 4.89
C THR A 85 8.02 5.78 4.07
N ARG A 86 7.33 6.78 3.49
CA ARG A 86 6.16 6.61 2.64
C ARG A 86 6.15 7.64 1.51
N ALA A 87 5.54 7.30 0.39
CA ALA A 87 5.18 8.24 -0.68
C ALA A 87 3.66 8.26 -0.87
N GLU A 88 3.09 9.46 -1.00
CA GLU A 88 1.72 9.62 -1.47
C GLU A 88 1.72 9.63 -3.01
N ILE A 89 0.88 8.81 -3.62
CA ILE A 89 0.66 8.83 -5.06
C ILE A 89 -0.63 9.56 -5.33
N ASP A 90 -0.55 10.60 -6.17
CA ASP A 90 -1.72 11.16 -6.82
C ASP A 90 -2.16 10.20 -7.94
N PRO A 91 -3.39 9.64 -7.90
CA PRO A 91 -3.90 8.80 -8.97
C PRO A 91 -3.84 9.46 -10.35
N GLY A 92 -3.93 10.80 -10.43
CA GLY A 92 -3.81 11.55 -11.68
C GLY A 92 -2.40 11.57 -12.28
N ALA A 93 -1.37 11.24 -11.50
CA ALA A 93 0.03 11.21 -11.94
C ALA A 93 0.46 9.85 -12.55
N LEU A 94 -0.44 8.86 -12.60
CA LEU A 94 -0.19 7.52 -13.14
C LEU A 94 -0.68 7.33 -14.59
N ALA A 95 -1.05 8.42 -15.27
CA ALA A 95 -1.54 8.43 -16.65
C ALA A 95 -0.40 8.48 -17.69
#